data_AF-A0A0B6ZKD8-F1
#
_entry.id   AF-A0A0B6ZKD8-F1
#
_cell.length_a   1.000
_cell.length_b   1.000
_cell.length_c   1.000
_cell.angle_alpha   90.00
_cell.angle_beta   90.00
_cell.angle_gamma   90.00
#
_symmetry.space_group_name_H-M   'P 1'
#
loop_
_entity.id
_entity.type
_entity.pdbx_description
1 polymer ?
#
loop_
_entity_poly.entity_id
_entity_poly.type
_entity_poly.pdbx_seq_one_letter_code
_entity_poly.pdbx_strand_id
1 'polypeptide(L)'
;MSEIDLREASTAIDVFGLALVSKAYSKTWSYREDALTAIYRQMQEMAPSSKEESKSVLRAAIFLVKRGIDDKVYAVFKAALTLLKMILIEFVPRHKLGKADISSAVER
;
A
#
# COMPACT_ATOMS: atom_id res chain seq x y z
N MET A 1 -12.68 -7.84 -8.14
CA MET A 1 -11.83 -8.79 -7.40
C MET A 1 -12.50 -10.14 -7.47
N SER A 2 -11.73 -11.18 -7.72
CA SER A 2 -12.13 -12.58 -7.55
C SER A 2 -12.10 -12.98 -6.07
N GLU A 3 -12.59 -14.18 -5.74
CA GLU A 3 -12.43 -14.75 -4.39
C GLU A 3 -10.95 -14.96 -4.01
N ILE A 4 -10.11 -15.31 -4.98
CA ILE A 4 -8.66 -15.45 -4.78
C ILE A 4 -8.07 -14.09 -4.39
N ASP A 5 -8.42 -13.03 -5.13
CA ASP A 5 -7.97 -11.67 -4.84
C ASP A 5 -8.42 -11.22 -3.44
N LEU A 6 -9.67 -11.53 -3.05
CA LEU A 6 -10.20 -11.19 -1.73
C LEU A 6 -9.40 -11.87 -0.61
N ARG A 7 -9.08 -13.15 -0.78
CA ARG A 7 -8.31 -13.92 0.19
C ARG A 7 -6.88 -13.39 0.31
N GLU A 8 -6.22 -13.12 -0.82
CA GLU A 8 -4.84 -12.62 -0.83
C GLU A 8 -4.76 -11.19 -0.28
N ALA A 9 -5.75 -10.35 -0.56
CA ALA A 9 -5.80 -8.98 -0.11
C ALA A 9 -6.41 -8.79 1.29
N SER A 10 -6.76 -9.87 2.00
CA SER A 10 -7.48 -9.82 3.29
C SER A 10 -6.85 -8.82 4.27
N THR A 11 -5.53 -8.89 4.48
CA THR A 11 -4.83 -7.96 5.39
C THR A 11 -4.86 -6.51 4.88
N ALA A 12 -4.75 -6.29 3.56
CA ALA A 12 -4.84 -4.95 3.01
C ALA A 12 -6.27 -4.39 3.13
N ILE A 13 -7.29 -5.25 3.05
CA ILE A 13 -8.70 -4.91 3.24
C ILE A 13 -8.95 -4.51 4.70
N ASP A 14 -8.39 -5.25 5.67
CA ASP A 14 -8.51 -4.92 7.09
C ASP A 14 -7.90 -3.55 7.42
N VAL A 15 -6.83 -3.16 6.72
CA VAL A 15 -6.11 -1.89 6.95
C VAL A 15 -6.73 -0.71 6.20
N PHE A 16 -6.97 -0.85 4.90
CA PHE A 16 -7.37 0.26 4.03
C PHE A 16 -8.85 0.25 3.66
N GLY A 17 -9.57 -0.81 4.03
CA GLY A 17 -10.98 -1.01 3.71
C GLY A 17 -11.22 -1.62 2.32
N LEU A 18 -12.26 -2.46 2.24
CA LEU A 18 -12.62 -3.19 1.03
C LEU A 18 -12.81 -2.29 -0.19
N ALA A 19 -13.46 -1.14 -0.01
CA ALA A 19 -13.76 -0.23 -1.12
C ALA A 19 -12.51 0.32 -1.78
N LEU A 20 -11.50 0.72 -0.98
CA LEU A 20 -10.25 1.28 -1.48
C LEU A 20 -9.39 0.19 -2.14
N VAL A 21 -9.27 -0.97 -1.50
CA VAL A 21 -8.54 -2.11 -2.07
C VAL A 21 -9.19 -2.58 -3.38
N SER A 22 -10.52 -2.64 -3.45
CA SER A 22 -11.23 -3.02 -4.68
C SER A 22 -10.90 -2.11 -5.86
N LYS A 23 -10.70 -0.80 -5.62
CA LYS A 23 -10.27 0.14 -6.67
C LYS A 23 -8.88 -0.19 -7.21
N ALA A 24 -7.94 -0.62 -6.35
CA ALA A 24 -6.60 -1.06 -6.77
C ALA A 24 -6.62 -2.33 -7.66
N TYR A 25 -7.71 -3.09 -7.64
CA TYR A 25 -7.93 -4.26 -8.50
C TYR A 25 -8.81 -3.97 -9.73
N SER A 26 -9.25 -2.73 -9.91
CA SER A 26 -10.15 -2.35 -11.00
C SER A 26 -9.53 -2.57 -12.40
N LYS A 27 -10.36 -2.93 -13.38
CA LYS A 27 -9.98 -2.93 -14.79
C LYS A 27 -9.74 -1.50 -15.31
N THR A 28 -10.41 -0.51 -14.72
CA THR A 28 -10.22 0.92 -15.01
C THR A 28 -8.93 1.42 -14.36
N TRP A 29 -7.95 1.84 -15.16
CA TRP A 29 -6.63 2.24 -14.68
C TRP A 29 -6.66 3.46 -13.75
N SER A 30 -7.53 4.44 -14.02
CA SER A 30 -7.64 5.64 -13.18
C SER A 30 -8.09 5.29 -11.76
N TYR A 31 -8.94 4.28 -11.58
CA TYR A 31 -9.30 3.80 -10.24
C TYR A 31 -8.12 3.17 -9.50
N ARG A 32 -7.20 2.51 -10.22
CA ARG A 32 -5.99 1.95 -9.62
C ARG A 32 -5.02 3.04 -9.20
N GLU A 33 -4.82 4.05 -10.05
CA GLU A 33 -4.02 5.24 -9.73
C GLU A 33 -4.60 6.00 -8.53
N ASP A 34 -5.92 6.26 -8.54
CA ASP A 34 -6.63 6.94 -7.45
C ASP A 34 -6.49 6.16 -6.14
N ALA A 35 -6.53 4.83 -6.18
CA ALA A 35 -6.35 4.01 -4.99
C ALA A 35 -4.97 4.18 -4.38
N LEU A 36 -3.90 4.11 -5.17
CA LEU A 36 -2.53 4.32 -4.70
C LEU A 36 -2.34 5.74 -4.16
N THR A 37 -2.95 6.74 -4.80
CA THR A 37 -2.91 8.13 -4.36
C THR A 37 -3.69 8.34 -3.05
N ALA A 38 -4.82 7.66 -2.86
CA ALA A 38 -5.58 7.71 -1.62
C ALA A 38 -4.83 7.04 -0.46
N ILE A 39 -4.16 5.90 -0.72
CA ILE A 39 -3.31 5.23 0.27
C ILE A 39 -2.15 6.15 0.70
N TYR A 40 -1.51 6.82 -0.27
CA TYR A 40 -0.48 7.83 0.03
C TYR A 40 -1.00 8.89 1.00
N ARG A 41 -2.19 9.46 0.75
CA ARG A 41 -2.77 10.51 1.60
C ARG A 41 -3.12 9.97 3.00
N GLN A 42 -3.77 8.81 3.07
CA GLN A 42 -4.09 8.17 4.36
C GLN A 42 -2.83 7.90 5.18
N MET A 43 -1.76 7.40 4.56
CA MET A 43 -0.49 7.18 5.25
C MET A 43 0.18 8.49 5.66
N GLN A 44 0.10 9.56 4.86
CA GLN A 44 0.63 10.86 5.26
C GLN A 44 -0.10 11.46 6.47
N GLU A 45 -1.42 11.34 6.50
CA GLU A 45 -2.29 11.87 7.56
C GLU A 45 -2.30 11.00 8.83
N MET A 46 -1.74 9.78 8.75
CA MET A 46 -1.67 8.86 9.88
C MET A 46 -0.85 9.46 11.03
N ALA A 47 -1.52 9.64 12.17
CA ALA A 47 -0.89 10.08 13.41
C ALA A 47 0.11 9.02 13.93
N PRO A 48 1.07 9.40 14.80
CA PRO A 48 1.90 8.43 15.51
C PRO A 48 1.03 7.39 16.20
N SER A 49 1.26 6.13 15.89
CA SER A 49 0.47 5.00 16.38
C SER A 49 1.36 3.92 16.99
N SER A 50 0.77 2.78 17.37
CA SER A 50 1.57 1.66 17.87
C SER A 50 2.52 1.14 16.78
N LYS A 51 3.66 0.58 17.20
CA LYS A 51 4.64 0.03 16.25
C LYS A 51 4.03 -1.11 15.42
N GLU A 52 3.16 -1.93 16.01
CA GLU A 52 2.54 -3.06 15.31
C GLU A 52 1.52 -2.60 14.26
N GLU A 53 0.73 -1.59 14.58
CA GLU A 53 -0.18 -0.97 13.61
C GLU A 53 0.59 -0.34 12.45
N SER A 54 1.68 0.39 12.74
CA SER A 54 2.55 0.96 11.71
C SER A 54 3.16 -0.12 10.80
N LYS A 55 3.52 -1.29 11.34
CA LYS A 55 3.99 -2.44 10.54
C LYS A 55 2.87 -3.04 9.69
N SER A 56 1.66 -3.17 10.23
CA SER A 56 0.50 -3.68 9.49
C SER A 56 0.20 -2.79 8.27
N VAL A 57 0.17 -1.47 8.48
CA VAL A 57 0.01 -0.48 7.42
C VAL A 57 1.13 -0.58 6.38
N LEU A 58 2.39 -0.67 6.82
CA LEU A 58 3.53 -0.85 5.92
C LEU A 58 3.37 -2.09 5.03
N ARG A 59 3.04 -3.25 5.60
CA ARG A 59 2.87 -4.51 4.87
C ARG A 59 1.74 -4.43 3.86
N ALA A 60 0.58 -3.91 4.28
CA ALA A 60 -0.56 -3.71 3.40
C ALA A 60 -0.24 -2.76 2.24
N ALA A 61 0.48 -1.66 2.50
CA ALA A 61 0.86 -0.71 1.46
C ALA A 61 1.86 -1.33 0.47
N ILE A 62 2.89 -2.04 0.96
CA ILE A 62 3.86 -2.71 0.10
C ILE A 62 3.21 -3.79 -0.78
N PHE A 63 2.23 -4.53 -0.26
CA PHE A 63 1.44 -5.49 -1.04
C PHE A 63 0.79 -4.82 -2.27
N LEU A 64 0.16 -3.66 -2.10
CA LEU A 64 -0.48 -2.91 -3.19
C LEU A 64 0.55 -2.21 -4.10
N VAL A 65 1.67 -1.75 -3.55
CA VAL A 65 2.78 -1.17 -4.33
C VAL A 65 3.38 -2.19 -5.29
N LYS A 66 3.64 -3.43 -4.85
CA LYS A 66 4.16 -4.50 -5.73
C LYS A 66 3.28 -4.66 -6.97
N ARG A 67 1.97 -4.74 -6.75
CA ARG A 67 0.99 -4.84 -7.83
C ARG A 67 0.99 -3.61 -8.75
N GLY A 68 1.15 -2.41 -8.19
CA GLY A 68 1.23 -1.18 -8.97
C GLY A 68 2.52 -1.02 -9.77
N ILE A 69 3.64 -1.56 -9.28
CA ILE A 69 4.94 -1.57 -9.98
C ILE A 69 4.88 -2.45 -11.25
N ASP A 70 4.12 -3.55 -11.21
CA ASP A 70 3.92 -4.43 -12.37
C ASP A 70 2.79 -3.96 -13.30
N ASP A 71 2.20 -2.77 -13.05
CA ASP A 71 1.11 -2.26 -13.87
C ASP A 71 1.59 -1.83 -15.27
N LYS A 72 0.83 -2.22 -16.30
CA LYS A 72 1.12 -1.89 -17.70
C LYS A 72 0.85 -0.42 -18.05
N VAL A 73 0.10 0.29 -17.21
CA VAL A 73 -0.23 1.70 -17.41
C VAL A 73 0.73 2.58 -16.63
N TYR A 74 1.49 3.40 -17.36
CA TYR A 74 2.55 4.25 -16.78
C TYR A 74 2.08 5.14 -15.62
N ALA A 75 0.87 5.69 -15.68
CA ALA A 75 0.32 6.52 -14.60
C ALA A 75 0.21 5.74 -13.27
N VAL A 76 -0.28 4.49 -13.32
CA VAL A 76 -0.40 3.63 -12.14
C VAL A 76 0.97 3.23 -11.61
N PHE A 77 1.90 2.87 -12.50
CA PHE A 77 3.30 2.60 -12.15
C PHE A 77 3.94 3.79 -11.43
N LYS A 78 3.78 5.00 -11.97
CA LYS A 78 4.30 6.23 -11.39
C LYS A 78 3.69 6.52 -10.01
N ALA A 79 2.39 6.29 -9.83
CA ALA A 79 1.73 6.42 -8.54
C ALA A 79 2.30 5.41 -7.52
N ALA A 80 2.56 4.16 -7.94
CA ALA A 80 3.17 3.14 -7.08
C ALA A 80 4.58 3.52 -6.63
N LEU A 81 5.42 4.05 -7.53
CA LEU A 81 6.75 4.55 -7.17
C LEU A 81 6.71 5.77 -6.26
N THR A 82 5.72 6.65 -6.45
CA THR A 82 5.52 7.82 -5.59
C THR A 82 5.16 7.39 -4.17
N LEU A 83 4.26 6.43 -4.04
CA LEU A 83 3.91 5.81 -2.76
C LEU A 83 5.12 5.12 -2.13
N LEU A 84 5.87 4.31 -2.88
CA LEU A 84 7.08 3.64 -2.39
C LEU A 84 8.11 4.64 -1.86
N LYS A 85 8.34 5.74 -2.60
CA LYS A 85 9.26 6.80 -2.19
C LYS A 85 8.85 7.42 -0.85
N MET A 86 7.57 7.78 -0.69
CA MET A 86 7.05 8.33 0.56
C MET A 86 7.17 7.32 1.70
N ILE A 87 6.89 6.03 1.46
CA ILE A 87 7.05 4.98 2.46
C ILE A 87 8.49 4.95 2.99
N LEU A 88 9.47 4.95 2.08
CA LEU A 88 10.88 4.81 2.45
C LEU A 88 11.47 6.07 3.08
N ILE A 89 11.09 7.25 2.61
CA ILE A 89 11.72 8.53 3.00
C ILE A 89 10.97 9.22 4.14
N GLU A 90 9.65 9.02 4.25
CA GLU A 90 8.80 9.74 5.20
C GLU A 90 8.21 8.79 6.25
N PHE A 91 7.46 7.76 5.81
CA PHE A 91 6.71 6.90 6.73
C PHE A 91 7.63 6.06 7.63
N VAL A 92 8.60 5.35 7.06
CA VAL A 92 9.53 4.49 7.81
C VAL A 92 10.30 5.26 8.88
N PRO A 93 10.93 6.42 8.58
CA PRO A 93 11.59 7.24 9.59
C PRO A 93 10.63 7.79 10.64
N ARG A 94 9.47 8.32 10.23
CA ARG A 94 8.49 8.93 11.14
C ARG A 94 7.96 7.93 12.18
N HIS A 95 7.73 6.68 11.77
CA HIS A 95 7.23 5.61 12.63
C HIS A 95 8.34 4.74 13.24
N LYS A 96 9.62 5.14 13.07
CA LYS A 96 10.81 4.47 13.64
C LYS A 96 10.84 2.97 13.33
N LEU A 97 10.50 2.59 12.10
CA LEU A 97 10.52 1.21 11.63
C LEU A 97 11.96 0.80 11.30
N GLY A 98 12.39 -0.33 11.84
CA GLY A 98 13.75 -0.83 11.66
C GLY A 98 13.90 -1.71 10.42
N LYS A 99 15.14 -2.07 10.09
CA LYS A 99 15.48 -2.93 8.94
C LYS A 99 14.67 -4.24 8.91
N ALA A 100 14.53 -4.91 10.04
CA ALA A 100 13.76 -6.17 10.13
C ALA A 100 12.26 -5.96 9.82
N ASP A 101 11.69 -4.83 10.25
CA ASP A 101 10.29 -4.49 9.97
C ASP A 101 10.10 -4.31 8.45
N ILE A 102 11.04 -3.60 7.80
CA ILE A 102 11.04 -3.35 6.35
C ILE A 102 11.24 -4.64 5.55
N SER A 103 12.25 -5.46 5.90
CA SER A 103 12.49 -6.75 5.25
C SER A 103 11.24 -7.63 5.28
N SER A 104 10.59 -7.74 6.45
CA SER A 104 9.37 -8.54 6.59
C SER A 104 8.20 -8.05 5.73
N ALA A 105 8.18 -6.78 5.32
CA ALA A 105 7.13 -6.24 4.46
C ALA A 105 7.36 -6.53 2.98
N VAL A 106 8.61 -6.76 2.58
CA VAL A 106 8.98 -7.09 1.20
C VAL A 106 9.06 -8.61 1.00
N GLU A 107 9.40 -9.36 2.04
CA GLU A 107 9.50 -10.82 2.04
C GLU A 107 8.10 -11.46 2.14
N ARG A 108 7.42 -11.56 1.00
CA ARG A 108 6.28 -12.45 0.69
C ARG A 108 5.79 -12.23 -0.74
#